data_AF-A0A1W2P6U1-F1
#
_entry.id   AF-A0A1W2P6U1-F1
#
_cell.length_a   1.000
_cell.length_b   1.000
_cell.length_c   1.000
_cell.angle_alpha   90.00
_cell.angle_beta   90.00
_cell.angle_gamma   90.00
#
_symmetry.space_group_name_H-M   'P 1'
#
loop_
_entity.id
_entity.type
_entity.pdbx_description
1 polymer ?
#
loop_
_entity_poly.entity_id
_entity_poly.type
_entity_poly.pdbx_seq_one_letter_code
_entity_poly.pdbx_strand_id
1 'polypeptide(L)'
;MHQAALLGQALKDSRNYGWKVEDTVKHDWEKMTESVQSHIGSLNWGYRVALREKKVVYENAYGRFIGPHRIVATNNKGKEKIYSAERFLIATGERPRYLGIPGDKEYCISSDDLFSLPYCPGKTLVVGASYVALECAGFLAGIGLDVTVMVRSILLRGFDQDMA
;
A
#
# COMPACT_ATOMS: atom_id res chain seq x y z
N MET A 1 -9.28 0.51 0.77
CA MET A 1 -9.62 1.81 0.12
C MET A 1 -10.56 1.63 -1.08
N HIS A 2 -10.32 0.68 -2.00
CA HIS A 2 -11.29 0.35 -3.07
C HIS A 2 -12.74 0.18 -2.60
N GLN A 3 -12.94 -0.53 -1.49
CA GLN A 3 -14.27 -0.68 -0.91
C GLN A 3 -14.94 0.65 -0.53
N ALA A 4 -14.17 1.66 -0.07
CA ALA A 4 -14.72 2.97 0.25
C ALA A 4 -15.24 3.68 -1.02
N ALA A 5 -14.48 3.59 -2.13
CA ALA A 5 -14.92 4.10 -3.43
C ALA A 5 -16.18 3.37 -3.93
N LEU A 6 -16.22 2.03 -3.82
CA LEU A 6 -17.38 1.22 -4.21
C LEU A 6 -18.63 1.55 -3.37
N LEU A 7 -18.46 1.81 -2.06
CA LEU A 7 -19.56 2.26 -1.21
C LEU A 7 -20.11 3.61 -1.64
N GLY A 8 -19.24 4.54 -2.07
CA GLY A 8 -19.67 5.81 -2.67
C GLY A 8 -20.57 5.61 -3.89
N GLN A 9 -20.26 4.64 -4.76
CA GLN A 9 -21.12 4.28 -5.89
C GLN A 9 -22.40 3.58 -5.44
N ALA A 10 -22.32 2.63 -4.51
CA ALA A 10 -23.47 1.90 -4.00
C ALA A 10 -24.52 2.83 -3.36
N LEU A 11 -24.08 3.91 -2.68
CA LEU A 11 -24.97 4.93 -2.14
C LEU A 11 -25.76 5.65 -3.25
N LYS A 12 -25.14 5.93 -4.40
CA LYS A 12 -25.83 6.51 -5.56
C LYS A 12 -26.85 5.53 -6.11
N ASP A 13 -26.43 4.28 -6.34
CA ASP A 13 -27.27 3.25 -6.94
C ASP A 13 -28.47 2.89 -6.05
N SER A 14 -28.29 2.93 -4.72
CA SER A 14 -29.33 2.59 -3.73
C SER A 14 -30.63 3.37 -3.92
N ARG A 15 -30.56 4.59 -4.47
CA ARG A 15 -31.75 5.43 -4.73
C ARG A 15 -32.69 4.81 -5.74
N ASN A 16 -32.14 4.14 -6.76
CA ASN A 16 -32.94 3.42 -7.75
C ASN A 16 -33.70 2.24 -7.14
N TYR A 17 -33.27 1.78 -5.96
CA TYR A 17 -33.89 0.71 -5.19
C TYR A 17 -34.73 1.22 -4.01
N GLY A 18 -35.09 2.50 -4.00
CA GLY A 18 -36.01 3.09 -3.02
C GLY A 18 -35.37 3.60 -1.73
N TRP A 19 -34.04 3.57 -1.61
CA TRP A 19 -33.34 4.17 -0.48
C TRP A 19 -33.36 5.70 -0.57
N LYS A 20 -33.81 6.34 0.51
CA LYS A 20 -33.85 7.80 0.63
C LYS A 20 -32.58 8.27 1.34
N VAL A 21 -31.57 8.66 0.57
CA VAL A 21 -30.29 9.20 1.05
C VAL A 21 -30.06 10.60 0.48
N GLU A 22 -29.31 11.43 1.19
CA GLU A 22 -28.98 12.79 0.74
C GLU A 22 -28.23 12.80 -0.61
N ASP A 23 -28.39 13.90 -1.36
CA ASP A 23 -27.84 14.03 -2.71
C ASP A 23 -26.31 13.99 -2.75
N THR A 24 -25.67 14.59 -1.76
CA THR A 24 -24.21 14.70 -1.68
C THR A 24 -23.71 14.15 -0.35
N VAL A 25 -22.99 13.04 -0.39
CA VAL A 25 -22.28 12.49 0.77
C VAL A 25 -20.81 12.82 0.64
N LYS A 26 -20.23 13.45 1.66
CA LYS A 26 -18.79 13.75 1.70
C LYS A 26 -18.02 12.56 2.25
N HIS A 27 -16.89 12.25 1.64
CA HIS A 27 -15.94 11.26 2.13
C HIS A 27 -14.94 11.89 3.11
N ASP A 28 -14.64 11.18 4.19
CA ASP A 28 -13.62 11.56 5.18
C ASP A 28 -12.36 10.68 5.01
N TRP A 29 -11.28 11.30 4.51
CA TRP A 29 -10.00 10.63 4.31
C TRP A 29 -9.39 10.14 5.61
N GLU A 30 -9.36 10.98 6.64
CA GLU A 30 -8.72 10.67 7.92
C GLU A 30 -9.44 9.50 8.58
N LYS A 31 -10.77 9.47 8.53
CA LYS A 31 -11.52 8.35 9.09
C LYS A 31 -11.25 7.04 8.33
N MET A 32 -11.15 7.10 7.00
CA MET A 32 -10.83 5.94 6.17
C MET A 32 -9.44 5.40 6.49
N THR A 33 -8.42 6.25 6.52
CA THR A 33 -7.04 5.81 6.82
C THR A 33 -6.92 5.29 8.24
N GLU A 34 -7.53 5.94 9.24
CA GLU A 34 -7.58 5.44 10.63
C GLU A 34 -8.16 4.02 10.69
N SER A 35 -9.30 3.79 10.03
CA SER A 35 -9.96 2.48 10.03
C SER A 35 -9.11 1.40 9.35
N VAL A 36 -8.44 1.75 8.23
CA VAL A 36 -7.52 0.85 7.53
C VAL A 36 -6.29 0.53 8.38
N GLN A 37 -5.67 1.53 9.01
CA GLN A 37 -4.48 1.35 9.86
C GLN A 37 -4.81 0.53 11.12
N SER A 38 -5.99 0.72 11.71
CA SER A 38 -6.48 -0.11 12.82
C SER A 38 -6.61 -1.58 12.43
N HIS A 39 -7.18 -1.86 11.25
CA HIS A 39 -7.28 -3.22 10.73
C HIS A 39 -5.89 -3.84 10.47
N ILE A 40 -4.98 -3.10 9.84
CA ILE A 40 -3.59 -3.55 9.63
C ILE A 40 -2.88 -3.81 10.97
N GLY A 41 -3.10 -2.95 11.97
CA GLY A 41 -2.56 -3.13 13.32
C GLY A 41 -3.03 -4.43 13.97
N SER A 42 -4.31 -4.78 13.80
CA SER A 42 -4.89 -6.05 14.24
C SER A 42 -4.21 -7.25 13.57
N LEU A 43 -4.03 -7.21 12.24
CA LEU A 43 -3.33 -8.25 11.48
C LEU A 43 -1.87 -8.40 11.93
N ASN A 44 -1.15 -7.29 12.09
CA ASN A 44 0.25 -7.26 12.55
C ASN A 44 0.40 -7.89 13.94
N TRP A 45 -0.56 -7.68 14.83
CA TRP A 45 -0.59 -8.36 16.12
C TRP A 45 -0.88 -9.85 15.97
N GLY A 46 -1.88 -10.21 15.17
CA GLY A 46 -2.23 -11.61 14.87
C GLY A 46 -1.05 -12.42 14.34
N TYR A 47 -0.27 -11.87 13.41
CA TYR A 47 0.93 -12.53 12.88
C TYR A 47 1.97 -12.80 13.97
N ARG A 48 2.24 -11.84 14.85
CA ARG A 48 3.20 -12.03 15.96
C ARG A 48 2.73 -13.11 16.94
N VAL A 49 1.43 -13.20 17.20
CA VAL A 49 0.84 -14.27 18.02
C VAL A 49 1.01 -15.62 17.34
N ALA A 50 0.62 -15.74 16.07
CA ALA A 50 0.69 -16.98 15.32
C ALA A 50 2.13 -17.52 15.20
N LEU A 51 3.12 -16.64 14.98
CA LEU A 51 4.54 -17.03 14.97
C LEU A 51 4.99 -17.59 16.32
N ARG A 52 4.59 -16.93 17.42
CA ARG A 52 4.92 -17.37 18.78
C ARG A 52 4.28 -18.73 19.10
N GLU A 53 3.00 -18.92 18.77
CA GLU A 53 2.28 -20.19 18.98
C GLU A 53 2.93 -21.35 18.21
N LYS A 54 3.39 -21.07 16.99
CA LYS A 54 4.11 -22.04 16.14
C LYS A 54 5.60 -22.17 16.50
N LYS A 55 6.06 -21.54 17.60
CA LYS A 55 7.45 -21.55 18.07
C LYS A 55 8.46 -21.06 17.02
N VAL A 56 8.03 -20.17 16.13
CA VAL A 56 8.90 -19.49 15.16
C VAL A 56 9.50 -18.27 15.83
N VAL A 57 10.83 -18.18 15.87
CA VAL A 57 11.54 -17.02 16.40
C VAL A 57 11.35 -15.85 15.45
N TYR A 58 10.76 -14.76 15.95
CA TYR A 58 10.64 -13.50 15.24
C TYR A 58 11.62 -12.48 15.81
N GLU A 59 12.50 -11.95 14.96
CA GLU A 59 13.41 -10.85 15.28
C GLU A 59 13.12 -9.69 14.34
N ASN A 60 12.72 -8.54 14.88
CA ASN A 60 12.51 -7.33 14.10
C ASN A 60 13.85 -6.63 13.81
N ALA A 61 14.56 -7.10 12.80
CA ALA A 61 15.90 -6.66 12.45
C ALA A 61 16.17 -6.78 10.95
N TYR A 62 17.10 -5.97 10.44
CA TYR A 62 17.56 -6.04 9.06
C TYR A 62 18.63 -7.13 8.92
N GLY A 63 18.39 -8.11 8.06
CA GLY A 63 19.31 -9.23 7.82
C GLY A 63 20.30 -8.94 6.69
N ARG A 64 21.59 -9.19 6.92
CA ARG A 64 22.66 -9.09 5.91
C ARG A 64 23.63 -10.26 6.00
N PHE A 65 23.92 -10.91 4.88
CA PHE A 65 24.92 -11.98 4.86
C PHE A 65 26.32 -11.43 5.13
N ILE A 66 27.08 -12.15 5.96
CA ILE A 66 28.47 -11.81 6.30
C ILE A 66 29.45 -12.94 5.97
N GLY A 67 28.95 -14.02 5.36
CA GLY A 67 29.73 -15.16 4.93
C GLY A 67 28.86 -16.41 4.74
N PRO A 68 29.49 -17.55 4.42
CA PRO A 68 28.79 -18.82 4.32
C PRO A 68 28.08 -19.15 5.64
N HIS A 69 26.80 -19.52 5.54
CA HIS A 69 25.97 -19.94 6.68
C HIS A 69 25.87 -18.93 7.84
N ARG A 70 26.14 -17.64 7.60
CA ARG A 70 26.12 -16.59 8.64
C ARG A 70 25.43 -15.31 8.17
N ILE A 71 24.53 -14.82 9.01
CA ILE A 71 23.80 -13.57 8.80
C ILE A 71 23.96 -12.68 10.03
N VAL A 72 24.11 -11.37 9.81
CA VAL A 72 23.96 -10.37 10.87
C VAL A 72 22.55 -9.79 10.82
N ALA A 73 21.93 -9.69 11.99
CA ALA A 73 20.64 -9.05 12.19
C ALA A 73 20.88 -7.74 12.97
N THR A 74 20.63 -6.60 12.32
CA THR A 74 20.79 -5.27 12.93
C THR A 74 19.41 -4.74 13.32
N ASN A 75 19.17 -4.54 14.62
CA ASN A 75 17.89 -4.05 15.10
C ASN A 75 17.73 -2.53 14.89
N ASN A 76 16.56 -1.99 15.22
CA ASN A 76 16.25 -0.56 15.09
C ASN A 76 17.12 0.39 15.93
N LYS A 77 17.86 -0.12 16.93
CA LYS A 77 18.84 0.64 17.73
C LYS A 77 20.27 0.49 17.22
N GLY A 78 20.47 -0.16 16.07
CA GLY A 78 21.78 -0.44 15.51
C GLY A 78 22.54 -1.58 16.20
N LYS A 79 21.93 -2.29 17.15
CA LYS A 79 22.57 -3.43 17.81
C LYS A 79 22.55 -4.63 16.88
N GLU A 80 23.73 -5.22 16.69
CA GLU A 80 23.91 -6.39 15.85
C GLU A 80 23.86 -7.68 16.66
N LYS A 81 23.28 -8.72 16.05
CA LYS A 81 23.33 -10.10 16.52
C LYS A 81 23.64 -11.01 15.35
N ILE A 82 24.58 -11.93 15.55
CA ILE A 82 25.00 -12.86 14.51
C ILE A 82 24.27 -14.19 14.71
N TYR A 83 23.74 -14.72 13.61
CA TYR A 83 23.11 -16.04 13.55
C TYR A 83 23.86 -16.93 12.56
N SER A 84 23.87 -18.23 12.84
CA SER A 84 24.24 -19.28 11.90
C SER A 84 23.04 -20.17 11.60
N ALA A 85 22.95 -20.65 10.37
CA ALA A 85 21.92 -21.60 9.96
C ALA A 85 22.44 -22.48 8.83
N GLU A 86 21.94 -23.72 8.74
CA GLU A 86 22.25 -24.65 7.65
C GLU A 86 21.64 -24.19 6.32
N ARG A 87 20.45 -23.60 6.36
CA ARG A 87 19.73 -23.12 5.17
C ARG A 87 19.20 -21.70 5.39
N PHE A 88 19.14 -20.96 4.29
CA PHE A 88 18.55 -19.64 4.23
C PHE A 88 17.50 -19.58 3.13
N LEU A 89 16.40 -18.90 3.42
CA LEU A 89 15.39 -18.49 2.44
C LEU A 89 15.44 -16.97 2.31
N ILE A 90 15.68 -16.47 1.10
CA ILE A 90 15.62 -15.03 0.80
C ILE A 90 14.19 -14.71 0.39
N ALA A 91 13.48 -13.96 1.24
CA ALA A 91 12.07 -13.59 1.05
C ALA A 91 11.83 -12.09 1.34
N THR A 92 12.72 -11.22 0.86
CA THR A 92 12.71 -9.77 1.17
C THR A 92 11.72 -8.95 0.33
N GLY A 93 11.17 -9.52 -0.75
CA GLY A 93 10.28 -8.81 -1.66
C GLY A 93 10.96 -7.63 -2.38
N GLU A 94 10.14 -6.68 -2.83
CA GLU A 94 10.54 -5.49 -3.57
C GLU A 94 10.03 -4.21 -2.90
N ARG A 95 10.44 -3.04 -3.42
CA ARG A 95 10.00 -1.72 -2.97
C ARG A 95 9.73 -0.80 -4.17
N PRO A 96 8.92 0.26 -4.00
CA PRO A 96 8.64 1.22 -5.07
C PRO A 96 9.93 1.84 -5.65
N ARG A 97 9.88 2.13 -6.95
CA ARG A 97 10.99 2.74 -7.70
C ARG A 97 10.71 4.22 -7.94
N TYR A 98 11.66 5.07 -7.58
CA TYR A 98 11.70 6.48 -7.96
C TYR A 98 12.33 6.66 -9.35
N LEU A 99 11.99 7.75 -10.04
CA LEU A 99 12.31 7.97 -11.45
C LEU A 99 13.74 8.48 -11.70
N GLY A 100 14.41 8.97 -10.66
CA GLY A 100 15.73 9.62 -10.76
C GLY A 100 15.66 11.03 -11.35
N ILE A 101 14.51 11.69 -11.27
CA ILE A 101 14.33 13.08 -11.76
C ILE A 101 14.41 14.07 -10.59
N PRO A 102 14.76 15.35 -10.83
CA PRO A 102 14.85 16.34 -9.77
C PRO A 102 13.55 16.43 -8.94
N GLY A 103 13.68 16.29 -7.62
CA GLY A 103 12.57 16.44 -6.67
C GLY A 103 11.69 15.20 -6.46
N ASP A 104 11.98 14.06 -7.11
CA ASP A 104 11.08 12.91 -7.02
C ASP A 104 10.97 12.31 -5.62
N LYS A 105 12.09 12.14 -4.91
CA LYS A 105 12.12 11.59 -3.55
C LYS A 105 11.66 12.59 -2.49
N GLU A 106 11.82 13.87 -2.77
CA GLU A 106 11.50 14.95 -1.83
C GLU A 106 10.04 15.33 -1.85
N TYR A 107 9.40 15.29 -3.03
CA TYR A 107 8.06 15.84 -3.23
C TYR A 107 7.02 14.81 -3.71
N CYS A 108 7.45 13.65 -4.21
CA CYS A 108 6.51 12.59 -4.57
C CYS A 108 6.38 11.56 -3.45
N ILE A 109 5.27 10.84 -3.49
CA ILE A 109 4.98 9.71 -2.61
C ILE A 109 4.83 8.44 -3.44
N SER A 110 4.92 7.30 -2.78
CA SER A 110 4.69 5.98 -3.36
C SER A 110 3.44 5.31 -2.75
N SER A 111 3.15 4.09 -3.19
CA SER A 111 2.12 3.26 -2.56
C SER A 111 2.41 2.97 -1.09
N ASP A 112 3.69 2.93 -0.68
CA ASP A 112 4.06 2.70 0.72
C ASP A 112 3.54 3.82 1.63
N ASP A 113 3.42 5.04 1.10
CA ASP A 113 3.05 6.23 1.85
C ASP A 113 1.54 6.50 1.79
N LEU A 114 0.94 6.30 0.60
CA LEU A 114 -0.44 6.68 0.30
C LEU A 114 -1.46 6.08 1.27
N PHE A 115 -1.30 4.81 1.65
CA PHE A 115 -2.27 4.11 2.50
C PHE A 115 -2.25 4.54 3.98
N SER A 116 -1.27 5.37 4.35
CA SER A 116 -1.10 5.95 5.68
C SER A 116 -0.92 7.47 5.63
N LEU A 117 -1.25 8.12 4.50
CA LEU A 117 -1.04 9.55 4.34
C LEU A 117 -1.88 10.31 5.38
N PRO A 118 -1.27 11.17 6.23
CA PRO A 118 -1.95 11.78 7.36
C PRO A 118 -2.91 12.90 6.97
N TYR A 119 -2.94 13.28 5.69
CA TYR A 119 -3.81 14.30 5.12
C TYR A 119 -4.43 13.78 3.83
N CYS A 120 -5.57 14.34 3.45
CA CYS A 120 -6.19 14.05 2.16
C CYS A 120 -5.26 14.54 1.02
N PRO A 121 -4.89 13.68 0.05
CA PRO A 121 -3.93 14.06 -1.00
C PRO A 121 -4.47 15.13 -1.95
N GLY A 122 -5.79 15.37 -1.97
CA GLY A 122 -6.40 16.39 -2.82
C GLY A 122 -6.18 16.10 -4.30
N LYS A 123 -5.90 17.13 -5.09
CA LYS A 123 -5.60 16.98 -6.51
C LYS A 123 -4.33 16.16 -6.71
N THR A 124 -4.45 15.00 -7.34
CA THR A 124 -3.38 13.99 -7.39
C THR A 124 -3.00 13.64 -8.83
N LEU A 125 -1.70 13.69 -9.13
CA LEU A 125 -1.13 13.11 -10.34
C LEU A 125 -0.57 11.72 -10.03
N VAL A 126 -1.03 10.71 -10.74
CA VAL A 126 -0.50 9.35 -10.68
C VAL A 126 0.40 9.12 -11.88
N VAL A 127 1.68 8.85 -11.65
CA VAL A 127 2.67 8.61 -12.70
C VAL A 127 2.89 7.11 -12.87
N GLY A 128 2.41 6.56 -13.99
CA GLY A 128 2.42 5.13 -14.26
C GLY A 128 1.04 4.62 -14.72
N ALA A 129 1.02 3.45 -15.34
CA ALA A 129 -0.20 2.88 -15.93
C ALA A 129 -0.29 1.35 -15.78
N SER A 130 0.43 0.78 -14.81
CA SER A 130 0.23 -0.61 -14.39
C SER A 130 -0.89 -0.68 -13.34
N TYR A 131 -1.20 -1.89 -12.87
CA TYR A 131 -2.31 -2.13 -11.95
C TYR A 131 -2.27 -1.24 -10.70
N VAL A 132 -1.12 -1.11 -10.01
CA VAL A 132 -1.01 -0.23 -8.82
C VAL A 132 -1.40 1.22 -9.13
N ALA A 133 -0.95 1.73 -10.28
CA ALA A 133 -1.25 3.11 -10.67
C ALA A 133 -2.75 3.29 -10.95
N LEU A 134 -3.35 2.39 -11.72
CA LEU A 134 -4.77 2.48 -12.09
C LEU A 134 -5.71 2.19 -10.93
N GLU A 135 -5.37 1.24 -10.05
CA GLU A 135 -6.08 0.97 -8.80
C GLU A 135 -6.10 2.21 -7.90
N CYS A 136 -4.92 2.80 -7.66
CA CYS A 136 -4.79 4.02 -6.86
C CYS A 136 -5.57 5.19 -7.47
N ALA A 137 -5.40 5.43 -8.77
CA ALA A 137 -6.15 6.48 -9.45
C ALA A 137 -7.66 6.26 -9.36
N GLY A 138 -8.10 5.02 -9.56
CA GLY A 138 -9.51 4.63 -9.52
C GLY A 138 -10.15 4.87 -8.16
N PHE A 139 -9.54 4.40 -7.06
CA PHE A 139 -10.14 4.63 -5.75
C PHE A 139 -10.04 6.09 -5.31
N LEU A 140 -8.98 6.83 -5.66
CA LEU A 140 -8.86 8.26 -5.33
C LEU A 140 -9.95 9.08 -6.04
N ALA A 141 -10.20 8.80 -7.31
CA ALA A 141 -11.30 9.41 -8.05
C ALA A 141 -12.67 8.98 -7.48
N GLY A 142 -12.81 7.70 -7.13
CA GLY A 142 -14.06 7.15 -6.57
C GLY A 142 -14.45 7.71 -5.20
N ILE A 143 -13.48 8.16 -4.39
CA ILE A 143 -13.74 8.90 -3.15
C ILE A 143 -13.88 10.42 -3.36
N GLY A 144 -13.86 10.89 -4.61
CA GLY A 144 -14.20 12.26 -5.00
C GLY A 144 -13.03 13.21 -5.24
N LEU A 145 -11.81 12.73 -5.46
CA LEU A 145 -10.65 13.59 -5.73
C LEU A 145 -10.46 13.88 -7.23
N ASP A 146 -9.83 15.03 -7.53
CA ASP A 146 -9.34 15.35 -8.88
C ASP A 146 -8.06 14.54 -9.14
N VAL A 147 -8.14 13.58 -10.07
CA VAL A 147 -7.06 12.62 -10.35
C VAL A 147 -6.69 12.66 -11.82
N THR A 148 -5.40 12.74 -12.10
CA THR A 148 -4.84 12.60 -13.45
C THR A 148 -3.88 11.43 -13.50
N VAL A 149 -3.94 10.62 -14.56
CA VAL A 149 -2.98 9.52 -14.81
C VAL A 149 -2.04 9.91 -15.95
N MET A 150 -0.73 9.89 -15.68
CA MET A 150 0.29 10.09 -16.71
C MET A 150 0.79 8.77 -17.25
N VAL A 151 0.56 8.56 -18.54
CA VAL A 151 0.90 7.33 -19.27
C VAL A 151 2.08 7.60 -20.20
N ARG A 152 3.16 6.83 -20.06
CA ARG A 152 4.32 6.95 -20.97
C ARG A 152 4.12 6.25 -22.31
N SER A 153 3.41 5.12 -22.32
CA SER A 153 3.23 4.28 -23.52
C SER A 153 1.82 3.69 -23.59
N ILE A 154 1.64 2.43 -23.18
CA ILE A 154 0.35 1.72 -23.15
C ILE A 154 -0.11 1.49 -21.71
N LEU A 155 -1.42 1.31 -21.53
CA LEU A 155 -2.04 0.89 -20.28
C LEU A 155 -1.78 -0.61 -20.04
N LEU A 156 -1.70 -1.00 -18.76
CA LEU A 156 -1.60 -2.39 -18.30
C LEU A 156 -0.71 -3.27 -19.18
N ARG A 157 0.52 -2.80 -19.44
CA ARG A 157 1.48 -3.56 -20.26
C ARG A 157 1.63 -4.98 -19.72
N GLY A 158 1.37 -5.97 -20.59
CA GLY A 158 1.39 -7.39 -20.24
C GLY A 158 0.00 -8.02 -20.10
N PHE A 159 -1.07 -7.22 -20.11
CA PHE A 159 -2.46 -7.68 -20.15
C PHE A 159 -2.99 -7.70 -21.59
N ASP A 160 -4.15 -8.33 -21.79
CA ASP A 160 -4.92 -8.20 -23.03
C ASP A 160 -5.23 -6.72 -23.29
N GLN A 161 -4.84 -6.21 -24.47
CA GLN A 161 -4.88 -4.79 -24.78
C GLN A 161 -6.25 -4.29 -25.21
N ASP A 162 -7.21 -5.17 -25.51
CA ASP A 162 -8.60 -4.77 -25.71
C ASP A 162 -9.30 -4.50 -24.36
N MET A 163 -8.87 -5.21 -23.31
CA MET A 163 -9.39 -5.05 -21.95
C MET A 163 -8.71 -3.89 -21.17
N ALA A 164 -7.54 -3.43 -21.62
CA ALA A 164 -6.67 -2.50 -20.91
C ALA A 164 -6.98 -1.02 -21.21
#